data_AF-A0AAW5MJ96-F1
#
_entry.id   AF-A0AAW5MJ96-F1
#
_cell.length_a   1.000
_cell.length_b   1.000
_cell.length_c   1.000
_cell.angle_alpha   90.00
_cell.angle_beta   90.00
_cell.angle_gamma   90.00
#
_symmetry.space_group_name_H-M   'P 1'
#
loop_
_entity.id
_entity.type
_entity.pdbx_description
1 polymer ?
#
loop_
_entity_poly.entity_id
_entity_poly.type
_entity_poly.pdbx_seq_one_letter_code
_entity_poly.pdbx_strand_id
1 'polypeptide(L)'
;MSGWRRWRVPALFAAVILLPVVLAALTLHQGWYEPGTRSKGHWLHQEIYLLQPLPAHQHQWRLVYLVAPRCEGQCRQVPALMARIQAALGRNLDKLELVQLTPPHEANSEMREGDILLVDDRGLAILRYEVPGSTTTWPLLGKAVLSDLQQLLKYQRGVQ
;
A
#
# COMPACT_ATOMS: atom_id res chain seq x y z
N MET A 1 -53.80 23.06 -25.76
CA MET A 1 -53.61 21.96 -24.79
C MET A 1 -52.46 21.04 -25.23
N SER A 2 -51.56 20.72 -24.30
CA SER A 2 -50.59 19.60 -24.34
C SER A 2 -49.31 19.68 -25.21
N GLY A 3 -48.74 20.87 -25.42
CA GLY A 3 -47.32 20.98 -25.83
C GLY A 3 -46.35 20.29 -24.85
N TRP A 4 -46.77 20.11 -23.60
CA TRP A 4 -46.06 19.34 -22.56
C TRP A 4 -45.93 17.85 -22.92
N ARG A 5 -46.91 17.25 -23.61
CA ARG A 5 -46.95 15.79 -23.84
C ARG A 5 -45.87 15.31 -24.81
N ARG A 6 -45.47 16.14 -25.79
CA ARG A 6 -44.44 15.79 -26.78
C ARG A 6 -43.01 15.75 -26.23
N TRP A 7 -42.73 16.52 -25.18
CA TRP A 7 -41.38 16.60 -24.57
C TRP A 7 -41.20 15.65 -23.38
N ARG A 8 -42.30 15.11 -22.83
CA ARG A 8 -42.26 14.19 -21.68
C ARG A 8 -41.44 12.94 -21.94
N VAL A 9 -41.65 12.30 -23.09
CA VAL A 9 -40.99 11.05 -23.45
C VAL A 9 -39.48 11.24 -23.63
N PRO A 10 -39.00 12.21 -24.45
CA PRO A 10 -37.56 12.43 -24.57
C PRO A 10 -36.91 12.91 -23.26
N ALA A 11 -37.59 13.71 -22.44
CA ALA A 11 -37.08 14.12 -21.14
C ALA A 11 -36.95 12.95 -20.14
N LEU A 12 -37.94 12.04 -20.10
CA LEU A 12 -37.86 10.81 -19.31
C LEU A 12 -36.72 9.91 -19.76
N PHE A 13 -36.55 9.75 -21.07
CA PHE A 13 -35.45 8.96 -21.64
C PHE A 13 -34.09 9.55 -21.28
N ALA A 14 -33.91 10.86 -21.45
CA ALA A 14 -32.70 11.56 -21.05
C ALA A 14 -32.44 11.46 -19.54
N ALA A 15 -33.49 11.58 -18.71
CA ALA A 15 -33.36 11.43 -17.26
C ALA A 15 -32.92 10.01 -16.87
N VAL A 16 -33.49 8.96 -17.47
CA VAL A 16 -33.07 7.57 -17.19
C VAL A 16 -31.61 7.31 -17.55
N ILE A 17 -31.08 7.96 -18.59
CA ILE A 17 -29.68 7.84 -19.01
C ILE A 17 -28.75 8.67 -18.13
N LEU A 18 -29.13 9.91 -17.83
CA LEU A 18 -28.26 10.86 -17.11
C LEU A 18 -28.27 10.60 -15.60
N LEU A 19 -29.39 10.13 -15.04
CA LEU A 19 -29.53 9.85 -13.61
C LEU A 19 -28.42 8.92 -13.06
N PRO A 20 -28.15 7.72 -13.64
CA PRO A 20 -27.10 6.85 -13.12
C PRO A 20 -25.70 7.49 -13.23
N VAL A 21 -25.43 8.27 -14.29
CA VAL A 21 -24.14 8.96 -14.46
C VAL A 21 -23.94 10.05 -13.41
N VAL A 22 -24.97 10.85 -13.16
CA VAL A 22 -24.94 11.91 -12.14
C VAL A 22 -24.81 11.30 -10.74
N LEU A 23 -25.56 10.23 -10.45
CA LEU A 23 -25.45 9.51 -9.17
C LEU A 23 -24.04 8.96 -8.96
N ALA A 24 -23.44 8.33 -9.99
CA ALA A 24 -22.06 7.85 -9.92
C ALA A 24 -21.08 9.01 -9.64
N ALA A 25 -21.20 10.12 -10.37
CA ALA A 25 -20.34 11.30 -10.16
C ALA A 25 -20.47 11.89 -8.74
N LEU A 26 -21.69 11.94 -8.20
CA LEU A 26 -21.94 12.40 -6.83
C LEU A 26 -21.34 11.46 -5.79
N THR A 27 -21.46 10.14 -5.98
CA THR A 27 -20.88 9.16 -5.06
C THR A 27 -19.35 9.26 -5.00
N LEU A 28 -18.71 9.56 -6.14
CA LEU A 28 -17.27 9.80 -6.24
C LEU A 28 -16.87 11.12 -5.56
N HIS A 29 -17.64 12.20 -5.75
CA HIS A 29 -17.28 13.51 -5.21
C HIS A 29 -17.60 13.69 -3.71
N GLN A 30 -18.56 12.93 -3.17
CA GLN A 30 -18.91 12.97 -1.75
C GLN A 30 -18.07 12.03 -0.87
N GLY A 31 -17.06 11.36 -1.45
CA GLY A 31 -16.20 10.45 -0.70
C GLY A 31 -16.89 9.16 -0.23
N TRP A 32 -18.07 8.84 -0.77
CA TRP A 32 -18.76 7.57 -0.50
C TRP A 32 -18.07 6.39 -1.20
N TYR A 33 -17.19 6.70 -2.14
CA TYR A 33 -16.31 5.73 -2.78
C TYR A 33 -14.90 5.85 -2.19
N GLU A 34 -14.49 4.85 -1.41
CA GLU A 34 -13.09 4.64 -1.09
C GLU A 34 -12.44 4.00 -2.33
N PRO A 35 -11.53 4.70 -3.06
CA PRO A 35 -10.84 4.10 -4.17
C PRO A 35 -10.17 2.82 -3.70
N GLY A 36 -10.58 1.69 -4.27
CA GLY A 36 -10.22 0.36 -3.80
C GLY A 36 -8.75 0.03 -4.02
N THR A 37 -7.85 0.64 -3.26
CA THR A 37 -6.50 0.13 -3.11
C THR A 37 -6.61 -1.10 -2.22
N ARG A 38 -6.50 -2.28 -2.83
CA ARG A 38 -6.53 -3.56 -2.11
C ARG A 38 -5.41 -3.68 -1.05
N SER A 39 -4.40 -2.82 -1.14
CA SER A 39 -3.28 -2.72 -0.19
C SER A 39 -3.68 -1.96 1.08
N LYS A 40 -3.13 -2.40 2.21
CA LYS A 40 -3.22 -1.76 3.52
C LYS A 40 -2.12 -0.73 3.76
N GLY A 41 -0.99 -0.85 3.06
CA GLY A 41 0.04 0.17 2.99
C GLY A 41 -0.34 1.33 2.06
N HIS A 42 0.38 2.44 2.19
CA HIS A 42 0.30 3.56 1.26
C HIS A 42 1.21 3.30 0.07
N TRP A 43 0.67 3.42 -1.14
CA TRP A 43 1.47 3.38 -2.36
C TRP A 43 2.32 4.65 -2.46
N LEU A 44 3.61 4.45 -2.73
CA LEU A 44 4.50 5.55 -3.11
C LEU A 44 4.14 5.94 -4.55
N HIS A 45 3.93 7.23 -4.79
CA HIS A 45 3.57 7.74 -6.11
C HIS A 45 4.81 7.94 -6.99
N GLN A 46 5.97 8.09 -6.35
CA GLN A 46 7.25 8.27 -7.00
C GLN A 46 8.06 6.97 -6.97
N GLU A 47 8.78 6.69 -8.05
CA GLU A 47 9.70 5.56 -8.11
C GLU A 47 10.96 5.87 -7.31
N ILE A 48 11.08 5.25 -6.13
CA ILE A 48 12.21 5.47 -5.23
C ILE A 48 13.00 4.16 -5.11
N TYR A 49 14.22 4.17 -5.62
CA TYR A 49 15.15 3.05 -5.53
C TYR A 49 16.03 3.20 -4.28
N LEU A 50 15.73 2.44 -3.23
CA LEU A 50 16.42 2.52 -1.93
C LEU A 50 17.62 1.59 -1.84
N LEU A 51 17.59 0.51 -2.60
CA LEU A 51 18.54 -0.59 -2.51
C LEU A 51 19.08 -0.92 -3.88
N GLN A 52 20.25 -1.54 -3.91
CA GLN A 52 20.77 -2.11 -5.15
C GLN A 52 19.90 -3.28 -5.61
N PRO A 53 19.76 -3.47 -6.94
CA PRO A 53 19.10 -4.64 -7.49
C PRO A 53 19.77 -5.94 -7.03
N LEU A 54 18.95 -6.92 -6.66
CA LEU A 54 19.40 -8.28 -6.39
C LEU A 54 19.85 -8.96 -7.69
N PRO A 55 20.74 -9.97 -7.60
CA PRO A 55 21.10 -10.80 -8.76
C PRO A 55 19.86 -11.45 -9.39
N ALA A 56 19.88 -11.67 -10.71
CA ALA A 56 18.73 -12.17 -11.48
C ALA A 56 18.16 -13.53 -11.02
N HIS A 57 18.87 -14.28 -10.18
CA HIS A 57 18.42 -15.56 -9.62
C HIS A 57 17.76 -15.43 -8.23
N GLN A 58 17.72 -14.22 -7.65
CA GLN A 58 17.16 -13.95 -6.33
C GLN A 58 15.92 -13.07 -6.47
N HIS A 59 14.76 -13.66 -6.18
CA HIS A 59 13.47 -12.97 -6.21
C HIS A 59 12.88 -12.93 -4.81
N GLN A 60 13.50 -12.11 -3.96
CA GLN A 60 13.05 -11.87 -2.59
C GLN A 60 12.59 -10.41 -2.44
N TRP A 61 11.48 -10.25 -1.74
CA TRP A 61 11.05 -8.95 -1.26
C TRP A 61 11.91 -8.53 -0.09
N ARG A 62 12.08 -7.23 0.10
CA ARG A 62 12.82 -6.66 1.23
C ARG A 62 11.87 -5.83 2.07
N LEU A 63 11.74 -6.17 3.35
CA LEU A 63 11.07 -5.34 4.33
C LEU A 63 12.11 -4.43 4.96
N VAL A 64 12.07 -3.15 4.58
CA VAL A 64 13.04 -2.15 4.98
C VAL A 64 12.48 -1.33 6.12
N TYR A 65 13.22 -1.17 7.20
CA TYR A 65 12.91 -0.22 8.26
C TYR A 65 13.85 0.98 8.19
N LEU A 66 13.28 2.18 8.05
CA LEU A 66 14.03 3.44 8.09
C LEU A 66 14.32 3.81 9.54
N VAL A 67 15.48 3.41 10.05
CA VAL A 67 15.86 3.64 11.45
C VAL A 67 16.22 5.11 11.64
N ALA A 68 15.49 5.79 12.55
CA ALA A 68 15.80 7.15 12.93
C ALA A 68 17.19 7.23 13.60
N PRO A 69 17.98 8.30 13.39
CA PRO A 69 19.31 8.45 13.99
C PRO A 69 19.31 8.39 15.53
N ARG A 70 18.20 8.76 16.16
CA ARG A 70 17.98 8.68 17.62
C ARG A 70 16.80 7.76 17.92
N CYS A 71 17.08 6.46 17.98
CA CYS A 71 16.10 5.41 18.22
C CYS A 71 15.98 5.06 19.71
N GLU A 72 14.97 5.61 20.38
CA GLU A 72 14.65 5.29 21.78
C GLU A 72 13.26 4.66 21.93
N GLY A 73 13.10 3.87 23.00
CA GLY A 73 11.83 3.21 23.32
C GLY A 73 11.36 2.23 22.25
N GLN A 74 10.19 2.50 21.69
CA GLN A 74 9.42 1.58 20.84
C GLN A 74 10.11 1.31 19.49
N CYS A 75 10.87 2.27 18.96
CA CYS A 75 11.64 2.12 17.72
C CYS A 75 12.56 0.87 17.76
N ARG A 76 13.13 0.53 18.93
CA ARG A 76 14.00 -0.66 19.10
C ARG A 76 13.27 -1.99 18.96
N GLN A 77 11.95 -1.99 19.10
CA GLN A 77 11.13 -3.20 19.03
C GLN A 77 10.66 -3.48 17.60
N VAL A 78 10.81 -2.53 16.66
CA VAL A 78 10.37 -2.69 15.27
C VAL A 78 11.06 -3.85 14.55
N PRO A 79 12.38 -4.08 14.70
CA PRO A 79 13.02 -5.26 14.11
C PRO A 79 12.44 -6.59 14.60
N ALA A 80 12.00 -6.65 15.87
CA ALA A 80 11.34 -7.84 16.41
C ALA A 80 9.93 -8.02 15.82
N LEU A 81 9.20 -6.93 15.54
CA LEU A 81 7.94 -6.99 14.79
C LEU A 81 8.17 -7.52 13.37
N MET A 82 9.19 -7.01 12.67
CA MET A 82 9.56 -7.46 11.32
C MET A 82 9.90 -8.95 11.29
N ALA A 83 10.65 -9.45 12.29
CA ALA A 83 10.95 -10.87 12.43
C ALA A 83 9.69 -11.72 12.61
N ARG A 84 8.69 -11.23 13.38
CA ARG A 84 7.40 -11.90 13.53
C ARG A 84 6.62 -11.94 12.22
N ILE A 85 6.65 -10.85 11.44
CA ILE A 85 6.02 -10.79 10.11
C ILE A 85 6.66 -11.83 9.16
N GLN A 86 7.99 -11.88 9.11
CA GLN A 86 8.72 -12.85 8.30
C GLN A 86 8.39 -14.29 8.72
N ALA A 87 8.41 -14.59 10.02
CA ALA A 87 8.04 -15.91 10.53
C ALA A 87 6.58 -16.29 10.19
N ALA A 88 5.67 -15.32 10.21
CA ALA A 88 4.26 -15.53 9.86
C ALA A 88 4.01 -15.86 8.38
N LEU A 89 4.99 -15.65 7.49
CA LEU A 89 4.90 -16.10 6.09
C LEU A 89 4.99 -17.63 5.95
N GLY A 90 5.45 -18.34 7.00
CA GLY A 90 5.57 -19.78 6.99
C GLY A 90 6.47 -20.26 5.85
N ARG A 91 5.91 -20.98 4.87
CA ARG A 91 6.65 -21.59 3.75
C ARG A 91 7.34 -20.60 2.80
N ASN A 92 7.01 -19.31 2.90
CA ASN A 92 7.58 -18.26 2.07
C ASN A 92 8.53 -17.34 2.85
N LEU A 93 9.02 -17.77 4.03
CA LEU A 93 9.90 -16.95 4.86
C LEU A 93 11.17 -16.50 4.12
N ASP A 94 11.68 -17.36 3.24
CA ASP A 94 12.87 -17.19 2.40
C ASP A 94 12.66 -16.15 1.29
N LYS A 95 11.40 -15.82 0.99
CA LYS A 95 11.04 -14.80 -0.01
C LYS A 95 10.99 -13.40 0.56
N LEU A 96 11.25 -13.23 1.86
CA LEU A 96 11.31 -11.92 2.52
C LEU A 96 12.65 -11.78 3.24
N GLU A 97 13.41 -10.76 2.88
CA GLU A 97 14.61 -10.34 3.59
C GLU A 97 14.28 -9.11 4.46
N LEU A 98 14.89 -9.03 5.64
CA LEU A 98 14.71 -7.90 6.57
C LEU A 98 15.92 -6.97 6.49
N VAL A 99 15.69 -5.70 6.24
CA VAL A 99 16.75 -4.71 6.06
C VAL A 99 16.50 -3.52 6.97
N GLN A 100 17.55 -3.00 7.59
CA GLN A 100 17.51 -1.74 8.34
C GLN A 100 18.38 -0.73 7.60
N LEU A 101 17.81 0.43 7.29
CA LEU A 101 18.51 1.51 6.60
C LEU A 101 18.38 2.80 7.41
N THR A 102 19.42 3.61 7.43
CA THR A 102 19.28 5.01 7.82
C THR A 102 18.61 5.75 6.66
N PRO A 103 17.61 6.62 6.93
CA PRO A 103 16.94 7.39 5.88
C PRO A 103 17.97 8.13 5.02
N PRO A 104 17.87 8.06 3.68
CA PRO A 104 18.76 8.80 2.80
C PRO A 104 18.60 10.30 3.05
N HIS A 105 19.69 11.07 2.93
CA HIS A 105 19.65 12.53 3.10
C HIS A 105 18.69 13.21 2.10
N GLU A 106 18.51 12.59 0.94
CA GLU A 106 17.52 12.93 -0.09
C GLU A 106 16.14 12.28 0.23
N ALA A 107 15.69 12.38 1.48
CA ALA A 107 14.41 11.79 1.89
C ALA A 107 13.27 12.53 1.18
N ASN A 108 12.67 11.87 0.20
CA ASN A 108 11.47 12.35 -0.47
C ASN A 108 10.34 12.55 0.55
N SER A 109 9.48 13.57 0.38
CA SER A 109 8.43 13.92 1.35
C SER A 109 7.42 12.80 1.62
N GLU A 110 7.39 11.78 0.76
CA GLU A 110 6.54 10.60 0.89
C GLU A 110 7.06 9.58 1.91
N MET A 111 8.36 9.58 2.26
CA MET A 111 8.96 8.65 3.23
C MET A 111 9.41 9.39 4.48
N ARG A 112 9.21 8.78 5.65
CA ARG A 112 9.61 9.36 6.94
C ARG A 112 10.52 8.41 7.68
N GLU A 113 11.38 8.98 8.53
CA GLU A 113 12.11 8.18 9.50
C GLU A 113 11.12 7.43 10.39
N GLY A 114 11.41 6.16 10.69
CA GLY A 114 10.51 5.29 11.42
C GLY A 114 9.48 4.55 10.56
N ASP A 115 9.42 4.80 9.24
CA ASP A 115 8.55 4.04 8.35
C ASP A 115 9.11 2.64 8.05
N ILE A 116 8.21 1.69 7.84
CA ILE A 116 8.51 0.40 7.22
C ILE A 116 8.13 0.49 5.74
N LEU A 117 9.01 0.03 4.87
CA LEU A 117 8.85 0.04 3.43
C LEU A 117 8.93 -1.38 2.89
N LEU A 118 8.08 -1.69 1.91
CA LEU A 118 8.17 -2.92 1.15
C LEU A 118 8.82 -2.64 -0.20
N VAL A 119 9.94 -3.31 -0.44
CA VAL A 119 10.84 -3.08 -1.57
C VAL A 119 10.96 -4.35 -2.41
N ASP A 120 10.91 -4.20 -3.74
CA ASP A 120 11.05 -5.32 -4.68
C ASP A 120 12.51 -5.82 -4.81
N ASP A 121 12.73 -6.79 -5.69
CA ASP A 121 14.05 -7.34 -5.98
C ASP A 121 14.98 -6.35 -6.70
N ARG A 122 14.43 -5.38 -7.42
CA ARG A 122 15.18 -4.29 -8.09
C ARG A 122 15.56 -3.13 -7.16
N GLY A 123 15.00 -3.10 -5.96
CA GLY A 123 15.27 -2.05 -4.97
C GLY A 123 14.26 -0.91 -4.97
N LEU A 124 13.18 -1.05 -5.72
CA LEU A 124 12.08 -0.10 -5.79
C LEU A 124 11.20 -0.23 -4.56
N ALA A 125 11.03 0.86 -3.81
CA ALA A 125 10.07 0.96 -2.73
C ALA A 125 8.65 1.14 -3.30
N ILE A 126 7.73 0.25 -2.91
CA ILE A 126 6.39 0.20 -3.48
C ILE A 126 5.33 0.61 -2.45
N LEU A 127 5.41 0.03 -1.25
CA LEU A 127 4.45 0.28 -0.17
C LEU A 127 5.15 0.84 1.06
N ARG A 128 4.44 1.75 1.73
CA ARG A 128 4.85 2.37 2.98
C ARG A 128 3.87 2.07 4.09
N TYR A 129 4.40 1.82 5.28
CA TYR A 129 3.64 1.61 6.50
C TYR A 129 4.19 2.51 7.60
N GLU A 130 3.31 3.30 8.19
CA GLU A 130 3.63 4.09 9.38
C GLU A 130 3.66 3.17 10.59
N VAL A 131 4.72 3.25 11.40
CA VAL A 131 4.83 2.49 12.65
C VAL A 131 4.09 3.25 13.74
N PRO A 132 3.00 2.70 14.33
CA PRO A 132 2.27 3.39 15.37
C PRO A 132 3.14 3.57 16.62
N GLY A 133 3.04 4.75 17.25
CA GLY A 133 3.67 5.08 18.54
C GLY A 133 3.06 4.38 19.75
N SER A 134 2.22 3.35 19.54
CA SER A 134 1.72 2.44 20.58
C SER A 134 1.87 1.00 20.11
N THR A 135 2.45 0.17 20.97
CA THR A 135 2.66 -1.27 20.71
C THR A 135 1.36 -2.07 20.65
N THR A 136 0.25 -1.54 21.20
CA THR A 136 -1.06 -2.21 21.18
C THR A 136 -1.61 -2.41 19.77
N THR A 137 -1.27 -1.51 18.84
CA THR A 137 -1.71 -1.55 17.44
C THR A 137 -0.76 -2.31 16.52
N TRP A 138 0.41 -2.75 17.02
CA TRP A 138 1.40 -3.46 16.21
C TRP A 138 0.94 -4.79 15.61
N PRO A 139 0.08 -5.59 16.26
CA PRO A 139 -0.51 -6.77 15.61
C PRO A 139 -1.31 -6.43 14.36
N LEU A 140 -1.99 -5.27 14.34
CA LEU A 140 -2.73 -4.81 13.15
C LEU A 140 -1.79 -4.38 12.04
N LEU A 141 -0.71 -3.66 12.36
CA LEU A 141 0.36 -3.34 11.41
C LEU A 141 0.97 -4.61 10.82
N GLY A 142 1.33 -5.59 11.66
CA GLY A 142 1.88 -6.86 11.19
C GLY A 142 0.92 -7.63 10.26
N LYS A 143 -0.38 -7.62 10.57
CA LYS A 143 -1.41 -8.21 9.71
C LYS A 143 -1.55 -7.48 8.37
N ALA A 144 -1.47 -6.14 8.37
CA ALA A 144 -1.52 -5.32 7.16
C ALA A 144 -0.34 -5.65 6.23
N VAL A 145 0.89 -5.62 6.75
CA VAL A 145 2.10 -5.95 5.99
C VAL A 145 2.03 -7.40 5.47
N LEU A 146 1.64 -8.35 6.32
CA LEU A 146 1.55 -9.75 5.93
C LEU A 146 0.52 -9.98 4.81
N SER A 147 -0.66 -9.37 4.91
CA SER A 147 -1.72 -9.48 3.91
C SER A 147 -1.26 -8.97 2.55
N ASP A 148 -0.63 -7.80 2.51
CA ASP A 148 -0.13 -7.19 1.28
C ASP A 148 1.01 -8.01 0.67
N LEU A 149 1.94 -8.48 1.49
CA LEU A 149 3.05 -9.31 1.03
C LEU A 149 2.57 -10.66 0.46
N GLN A 150 1.62 -11.33 1.13
CA GLN A 150 1.02 -12.58 0.62
C GLN A 150 0.35 -12.37 -0.74
N GLN A 151 -0.32 -11.23 -0.91
CA GLN A 151 -0.94 -10.87 -2.17
C GLN A 151 0.09 -10.61 -3.28
N LEU A 152 1.15 -9.86 -2.98
CA LEU A 152 2.24 -9.59 -3.94
C LEU A 152 2.99 -10.87 -4.35
N LEU A 153 3.30 -11.74 -3.39
CA LEU A 153 3.90 -13.05 -3.65
C LEU A 153 3.01 -13.95 -4.52
N LYS A 154 1.68 -13.84 -4.37
CA LYS A 154 0.73 -14.56 -5.23
C LYS A 154 0.76 -14.03 -6.67
N TYR A 155 0.83 -12.71 -6.86
CA TYR A 155 0.87 -12.11 -8.19
C TYR A 155 2.15 -12.45 -8.96
N GLN A 156 3.31 -12.46 -8.31
CA GLN A 156 4.57 -12.84 -8.95
C GLN A 156 4.58 -14.28 -9.48
N ARG A 157 3.82 -15.20 -8.86
CA ARG A 157 3.71 -16.59 -9.32
C ARG A 157 2.89 -16.75 -10.60
N GLY A 158 2.02 -15.79 -10.92
CA GLY A 158 1.14 -15.86 -12.08
C GLY A 158 1.75 -15.31 -13.37
N VAL A 159 2.97 -14.78 -13.31
CA VAL A 159 3.70 -14.18 -14.46
C VAL A 159 4.67 -15.18 -15.09
N GLN A 160 4.67 -16.45 -14.66
CA GLN A 160 5.47 -17.53 -15.23
C GLN A 160 4.66 -18.40 -16.18
#